data_AF-A0A926BLU9-F1
#
_entry.id   AF-A0A926BLU9-F1
#
_cell.length_a   1.000
_cell.length_b   1.000
_cell.length_c   1.000
_cell.angle_alpha   90.00
_cell.angle_beta   90.00
_cell.angle_gamma   90.00
#
_symmetry.space_group_name_H-M   'P 1'
#
loop_
_entity.id
_entity.type
_entity.pdbx_description
1 polymer ?
#
loop_
_entity_poly.entity_id
_entity_poly.type
_entity_poly.pdbx_seq_one_letter_code
_entity_poly.pdbx_strand_id
1 'polypeptide(L)'
;MNIFVLILCVAALAYIIWEGFETLVLPRRIDRPLRGTHFFFQSLWYLWRVASRRMPGEGRDNFLSLFGPLSLLLLFVVWALGMVLAFAGIVWSLRIPIHAPEATPGFGTYLYLSATTFITLGYGDVSPLTNAGRVLCDIEAGVGFGFLAIIVAYLPVLYGAFSKREVLIALLDARASSPPSAGALLQRYAGCMSCGDVTDLPEFLRDWEKWCAELLESHLSYPVLMFYRSQHERQSWLSALTTLLDTCAFIIASMPQAPVWQARLTFAMARHAAIDLTLVFEEKPPAPTYDRLPPEDLAKLQQLIRDAGTPFSEQDEAVARLNELRALYEPYVLFLGERLAQRVPNWLPDPSVPDNWQTSAWDKSDHFFESEALRRSNARRR
;
A
#
# COMPACT_ATOMS: atom_id res chain seq x y z
N MET A 1 -32.39 15.82 32.47
CA MET A 1 -30.97 15.69 32.12
C MET A 1 -30.60 14.22 32.25
N ASN A 2 -30.12 13.58 31.18
CA ASN A 2 -29.68 12.17 31.21
C ASN A 2 -28.16 12.12 31.33
N ILE A 3 -27.66 12.11 32.57
CA ILE A 3 -26.22 12.20 32.87
C ILE A 3 -25.43 11.04 32.22
N PHE A 4 -26.00 9.83 32.19
CA PHE A 4 -25.37 8.68 31.56
C PHE A 4 -25.13 8.90 30.05
N VAL A 5 -26.14 9.41 29.34
CA VAL A 5 -26.05 9.70 27.90
C VAL A 5 -25.02 10.81 27.66
N LEU A 6 -25.01 11.85 28.50
CA LEU A 6 -24.03 12.92 28.43
C LEU A 6 -22.60 12.39 28.53
N ILE A 7 -22.30 11.56 29.54
CA ILE A 7 -20.98 10.97 29.74
C ILE A 7 -20.58 10.12 28.52
N LEU A 8 -21.49 9.29 28.02
CA LEU A 8 -21.24 8.44 26.85
C LEU A 8 -20.90 9.27 25.60
N CYS A 9 -21.67 10.31 25.32
CA CYS A 9 -21.45 11.17 24.16
C CYS A 9 -20.16 11.99 24.26
N VAL A 10 -19.85 12.53 25.45
CA VAL A 10 -18.56 13.23 25.68
C VAL A 10 -17.39 12.27 25.52
N ALA A 11 -17.48 11.06 26.06
CA ALA A 11 -16.44 10.04 25.91
C ALA A 11 -16.26 9.62 24.44
N ALA A 12 -17.36 9.43 23.70
CA ALA A 12 -17.32 9.11 22.28
C ALA A 12 -16.69 10.24 21.45
N LEU A 13 -17.06 11.49 21.71
CA LEU A 13 -16.47 12.66 21.04
C LEU A 13 -14.96 12.75 21.31
N ALA A 14 -14.55 12.63 22.58
CA ALA A 14 -13.14 12.64 22.96
C ALA A 14 -12.36 11.50 22.30
N TYR A 15 -12.94 10.30 22.25
CA TYR A 15 -12.35 9.14 21.58
C TYR A 15 -12.16 9.37 20.08
N ILE A 16 -13.17 9.88 19.36
CA ILE A 16 -13.07 10.14 17.92
C ILE A 16 -12.04 11.23 17.62
N ILE A 17 -12.02 12.33 18.38
CA ILE A 17 -11.03 13.40 18.20
C ILE A 17 -9.62 12.87 18.48
N TRP A 18 -9.46 12.12 19.57
CA TRP A 18 -8.19 11.49 19.92
C TRP A 18 -7.72 10.56 18.81
N GLU A 19 -8.59 9.69 18.32
CA GLU A 19 -8.30 8.76 17.23
C GLU A 19 -7.93 9.47 15.92
N GLY A 20 -8.69 10.51 15.55
CA GLY A 20 -8.41 11.31 14.36
C GLY A 20 -7.07 12.00 14.43
N PHE A 21 -6.75 12.64 15.56
CA PHE A 21 -5.43 13.23 15.81
C PHE A 21 -4.32 12.19 15.74
N GLU A 22 -4.55 11.04 16.37
CA GLU A 22 -3.64 9.91 16.42
C GLU A 22 -3.39 9.25 15.05
N THR A 23 -4.34 9.32 14.14
CA THR A 23 -4.26 8.72 12.80
C THR A 23 -3.75 9.69 11.75
N LEU A 24 -4.08 10.99 11.86
CA LEU A 24 -3.74 11.99 10.84
C LEU A 24 -2.53 12.87 11.19
N VAL A 25 -2.27 13.10 12.49
CA VAL A 25 -1.28 14.11 12.93
C VAL A 25 -0.04 13.48 13.54
N LEU A 26 -0.16 12.35 14.26
CA LEU A 26 0.98 11.70 14.92
C LEU A 26 1.65 10.65 14.01
N PRO A 27 2.89 10.88 13.52
CA PRO A 27 3.70 9.81 12.93
C PRO A 27 4.07 8.82 14.04
N ARG A 28 3.72 7.54 13.90
CA ARG A 28 3.84 6.54 14.99
C ARG A 28 4.75 5.37 14.65
N ARG A 29 5.30 4.78 15.72
CA ARG A 29 5.78 3.39 15.80
C ARG A 29 4.64 2.46 16.23
N ILE A 30 4.68 1.21 15.78
CA ILE A 30 3.61 0.17 15.73
C ILE A 30 3.10 -0.32 17.11
N ASP A 31 3.40 0.33 18.24
CA ASP A 31 3.34 -0.34 19.55
C ASP A 31 1.99 -0.28 20.32
N ARG A 32 0.80 -0.09 19.72
CA ARG A 32 -0.47 -0.07 20.52
C ARG A 32 -1.71 -0.76 19.90
N PRO A 33 -2.33 -1.73 20.61
CA PRO A 33 -3.32 -2.70 20.08
C PRO A 33 -4.81 -2.30 20.19
N LEU A 34 -5.16 -1.01 20.34
CA LEU A 34 -6.57 -0.60 20.48
C LEU A 34 -6.89 0.59 19.58
N ARG A 35 -7.39 0.33 18.36
CA ARG A 35 -7.92 1.39 17.50
C ARG A 35 -9.15 0.97 16.71
N GLY A 36 -10.15 1.86 16.71
CA GLY A 36 -11.32 1.80 15.85
C GLY A 36 -10.95 1.78 14.36
N THR A 37 -9.89 2.49 13.95
CA THR A 37 -9.44 2.62 12.56
C THR A 37 -8.87 1.31 12.03
N HIS A 38 -8.07 0.62 12.85
CA HIS A 38 -7.54 -0.69 12.46
C HIS A 38 -8.66 -1.71 12.32
N PHE A 39 -9.56 -1.77 13.31
CA PHE A 39 -10.77 -2.58 13.23
C PHE A 39 -11.65 -2.22 12.03
N PHE A 40 -11.79 -0.92 11.73
CA PHE A 40 -12.53 -0.42 10.58
C PHE A 40 -11.92 -0.92 9.27
N PHE A 41 -10.61 -0.75 9.06
CA PHE A 41 -9.95 -1.20 7.84
C PHE A 41 -9.98 -2.72 7.72
N GLN A 42 -9.71 -3.48 8.79
CA GLN A 42 -9.75 -4.95 8.75
C GLN A 42 -11.15 -5.48 8.46
N SER A 43 -12.17 -4.95 9.14
CA SER A 43 -13.57 -5.37 8.96
C SER A 43 -14.07 -5.01 7.57
N LEU A 44 -13.84 -3.78 7.13
CA LEU A 44 -14.23 -3.33 5.79
C LEU A 44 -13.49 -4.12 4.71
N TRP A 45 -12.20 -4.39 4.90
CA TRP A 45 -11.40 -5.17 3.96
C TRP A 45 -11.87 -6.62 3.85
N TYR A 46 -12.22 -7.25 4.98
CA TYR A 46 -12.81 -8.58 4.97
C TYR A 46 -14.10 -8.62 4.14
N LEU A 47 -15.01 -7.67 4.37
CA LEU A 47 -16.25 -7.56 3.60
C LEU A 47 -15.97 -7.31 2.11
N TRP A 48 -15.02 -6.43 1.81
CA TRP A 48 -14.62 -6.11 0.43
C TRP A 48 -14.04 -7.33 -0.29
N ARG A 49 -13.20 -8.11 0.39
CA ARG A 49 -12.64 -9.37 -0.15
C ARG A 49 -13.73 -10.39 -0.41
N VAL A 50 -14.67 -10.58 0.52
CA VAL A 50 -15.80 -11.51 0.35
C VAL A 50 -16.67 -11.08 -0.84
N ALA A 51 -16.95 -9.78 -0.99
CA ALA A 51 -17.69 -9.26 -2.13
C ALA A 51 -16.95 -9.51 -3.46
N SER A 52 -15.64 -9.29 -3.49
CA SER A 52 -14.81 -9.48 -4.69
C SER A 52 -14.78 -10.93 -5.21
N ARG A 53 -15.04 -11.93 -4.34
CA ARG A 53 -15.09 -13.35 -4.74
C ARG A 53 -16.19 -13.65 -5.76
N ARG A 54 -17.21 -12.79 -5.87
CA ARG A 54 -18.28 -12.95 -6.87
C ARG A 54 -17.91 -12.43 -8.26
N MET A 55 -16.75 -11.79 -8.41
CA MET A 55 -16.31 -11.18 -9.66
C MET A 55 -15.19 -12.01 -10.30
N PRO A 56 -15.26 -12.33 -11.61
CA PRO A 56 -14.19 -13.01 -12.33
C PRO A 56 -13.14 -12.03 -12.89
N GLY A 57 -11.89 -12.51 -13.02
CA GLY A 57 -10.83 -11.87 -13.80
C GLY A 57 -10.50 -10.42 -13.42
N GLU A 58 -10.33 -9.57 -14.43
CA GLU A 58 -9.95 -8.16 -14.31
C GLU A 58 -10.96 -7.32 -13.51
N GLY A 59 -12.25 -7.67 -13.56
CA GLY A 59 -13.29 -6.99 -12.79
C GLY A 59 -13.06 -7.07 -11.29
N ARG A 60 -12.49 -8.19 -10.81
CA ARG A 60 -12.12 -8.37 -9.40
C ARG A 60 -10.97 -7.44 -9.02
N ASP A 61 -9.95 -7.31 -9.86
CA ASP A 61 -8.77 -6.50 -9.55
C ASP A 61 -9.08 -5.00 -9.54
N ASN A 62 -9.95 -4.54 -10.45
CA ASN A 62 -10.49 -3.18 -10.44
C ASN A 62 -11.37 -2.91 -9.21
N PHE A 63 -12.21 -3.86 -8.80
CA PHE A 63 -13.01 -3.69 -7.58
C PHE A 63 -12.13 -3.59 -6.33
N LEU A 64 -11.07 -4.40 -6.25
CA LEU A 64 -10.13 -4.37 -5.13
C LEU A 64 -9.26 -3.09 -5.12
N SER A 65 -8.99 -2.46 -6.27
CA SER A 65 -8.21 -1.20 -6.34
C SER A 65 -8.98 -0.01 -5.77
N LEU A 66 -10.31 0.00 -5.85
CA LEU A 66 -11.17 1.05 -5.29
C LEU A 66 -11.16 1.10 -3.76
N PHE A 67 -10.75 0.02 -3.09
CA PHE A 67 -10.80 -0.05 -1.64
C PHE A 67 -9.97 1.04 -0.97
N GLY A 68 -8.71 1.23 -1.35
CA GLY A 68 -7.80 2.18 -0.70
C GLY A 68 -8.40 3.60 -0.63
N PRO A 69 -8.73 4.23 -1.78
CA PRO A 69 -9.33 5.56 -1.81
C PRO A 69 -10.70 5.64 -1.13
N LEU A 70 -11.59 4.67 -1.37
CA LEU A 70 -12.96 4.74 -0.86
C LEU A 70 -13.03 4.48 0.65
N SER A 71 -12.23 3.56 1.18
CA SER A 71 -12.19 3.24 2.61
C SER A 71 -11.75 4.44 3.44
N LEU A 72 -10.79 5.23 2.96
CA LEU A 72 -10.37 6.47 3.63
C LEU A 72 -11.48 7.52 3.65
N LEU A 73 -12.17 7.75 2.52
CA LEU A 73 -13.30 8.66 2.48
C LEU A 73 -14.43 8.21 3.41
N LEU A 74 -14.70 6.91 3.43
CA LEU A 74 -15.69 6.32 4.33
C LEU A 74 -15.30 6.49 5.79
N LEU A 75 -14.02 6.35 6.15
CA LEU A 75 -13.53 6.60 7.51
C LEU A 75 -13.82 8.05 7.95
N PHE A 76 -13.54 9.04 7.09
CA PHE A 76 -13.86 10.43 7.38
C PHE A 76 -15.35 10.69 7.57
N VAL A 77 -16.20 10.04 6.77
CA VAL A 77 -17.66 10.11 6.94
C VAL A 77 -18.09 9.47 8.27
N VAL A 78 -17.53 8.32 8.63
CA VAL A 78 -17.83 7.64 9.91
C VAL A 78 -17.45 8.52 11.10
N TRP A 79 -16.28 9.18 11.06
CA TRP A 79 -15.88 10.13 12.10
C TRP A 79 -16.79 11.36 12.15
N ALA A 80 -17.11 11.96 11.00
CA ALA A 80 -18.01 13.11 10.93
C ALA A 80 -19.38 12.77 11.51
N LEU A 81 -19.99 11.66 11.10
CA LEU A 81 -21.26 11.18 11.62
C LEU A 81 -21.18 10.86 13.12
N GLY A 82 -20.09 10.24 13.57
CA GLY A 82 -19.86 9.95 14.98
C GLY A 82 -19.78 11.22 15.84
N MET A 83 -19.08 12.25 15.36
CA MET A 83 -19.00 13.54 16.05
C MET A 83 -20.36 14.26 16.08
N VAL A 84 -21.07 14.30 14.96
CA VAL A 84 -22.43 14.85 14.87
C VAL A 84 -23.39 14.14 15.83
N LEU A 85 -23.37 12.80 15.86
CA LEU A 85 -24.18 12.03 16.82
C LEU A 85 -23.80 12.33 18.28
N ALA A 86 -22.50 12.51 18.56
CA ALA A 86 -22.03 12.84 19.89
C ALA A 86 -22.45 14.24 20.33
N PHE A 87 -22.27 15.27 19.50
CA PHE A 87 -22.72 16.63 19.79
C PHE A 87 -24.25 16.71 19.95
N ALA A 88 -25.01 16.11 19.03
CA ALA A 88 -26.46 16.00 19.15
C ALA A 88 -26.89 15.37 20.49
N GLY A 89 -26.23 14.28 20.88
CA GLY A 89 -26.48 13.60 22.15
C GLY A 89 -26.11 14.45 23.38
N ILE A 90 -25.05 15.25 23.33
CA ILE A 90 -24.66 16.19 24.39
C ILE A 90 -25.76 17.26 24.57
N VAL A 91 -26.14 17.94 23.49
CA VAL A 91 -27.15 19.01 23.52
C VAL A 91 -28.50 18.46 23.99
N TRP A 92 -28.90 17.29 23.48
CA TRP A 92 -30.14 16.61 23.86
C TRP A 92 -30.14 16.14 25.32
N SER A 93 -29.05 15.54 25.82
CA SER A 93 -28.96 15.02 27.18
C SER A 93 -28.98 16.12 28.25
N LEU A 94 -28.41 17.29 27.93
CA LEU A 94 -28.48 18.51 28.73
C LEU A 94 -29.87 19.18 28.68
N ARG A 95 -30.74 18.75 27.75
CA ARG A 95 -32.06 19.37 27.48
C ARG A 95 -31.93 20.86 27.19
N ILE A 96 -30.94 21.24 26.38
CA ILE A 96 -30.73 22.64 25.99
C ILE A 96 -31.98 23.10 25.23
N PRO A 97 -32.65 24.19 25.67
CA PRO A 97 -33.79 24.74 24.94
C PRO A 97 -33.35 25.25 23.56
N ILE A 98 -34.06 24.81 22.53
CA ILE A 98 -33.83 25.21 21.14
C ILE A 98 -35.09 25.86 20.57
N HIS A 99 -34.89 26.86 19.71
CA HIS A 99 -35.93 27.30 18.79
C HIS A 99 -36.02 26.26 17.68
N ALA A 100 -37.23 25.80 17.37
CA ALA A 100 -37.50 24.89 16.27
C ALA A 100 -38.93 25.11 15.75
N PRO A 101 -39.23 24.75 14.49
CA PRO A 101 -40.59 24.81 13.94
C PRO A 101 -41.58 23.88 14.65
N GLU A 102 -41.08 22.82 15.28
CA GLU A 102 -41.88 21.79 15.95
C GLU A 102 -42.25 22.20 17.38
N ALA A 103 -43.47 21.85 17.82
CA ALA A 103 -43.92 22.13 19.19
C ALA A 103 -43.18 21.34 20.28
N THR A 104 -42.71 20.13 19.96
CA THR A 104 -41.94 19.27 20.87
C THR A 104 -40.72 18.69 20.13
N PRO A 105 -39.55 19.36 20.20
CA PRO A 105 -38.37 18.92 19.48
C PRO A 105 -37.92 17.53 19.92
N GLY A 106 -37.82 16.61 18.97
CA GLY A 106 -37.30 15.26 19.18
C GLY A 106 -35.78 15.19 19.05
N PHE A 107 -35.19 14.01 19.26
CA PHE A 107 -33.74 13.80 19.03
C PHE A 107 -33.33 14.13 17.59
N GLY A 108 -34.20 13.86 16.60
CA GLY A 108 -33.95 14.21 15.20
C GLY A 108 -33.72 15.71 14.98
N THR A 109 -34.41 16.57 15.72
CA THR A 109 -34.25 18.03 15.66
C THR A 109 -32.88 18.47 16.20
N TYR A 110 -32.40 17.82 17.28
CA TYR A 110 -31.05 18.04 17.82
C TYR A 110 -29.96 17.49 16.88
N LEU A 111 -30.23 16.35 16.22
CA LEU A 111 -29.34 15.79 15.21
C LEU A 111 -29.21 16.71 14.00
N TYR A 112 -30.32 17.29 13.54
CA TYR A 112 -30.33 18.27 12.47
C TYR A 112 -29.57 19.55 12.85
N LEU A 113 -29.79 20.07 14.07
CA LEU A 113 -29.01 21.20 14.60
C LEU A 113 -27.51 20.89 14.55
N SER A 114 -27.09 19.76 15.12
CA SER A 114 -25.68 19.35 15.15
C SER A 114 -25.11 19.17 13.74
N ALA A 115 -25.80 18.48 12.84
CA ALA A 115 -25.33 18.27 11.46
C ALA A 115 -25.11 19.61 10.71
N THR A 116 -26.05 20.55 10.84
CA THR A 116 -25.96 21.85 10.19
C THR A 116 -24.92 22.77 10.84
N THR A 117 -24.70 22.66 12.14
CA THR A 117 -23.64 23.38 12.87
C THR A 117 -22.25 22.80 12.54
N PHE A 118 -22.06 21.48 12.61
CA PHE A 118 -20.79 20.81 12.34
C PHE A 118 -20.28 21.04 10.91
N ILE A 119 -21.18 20.96 9.92
CA ILE A 119 -20.85 21.24 8.51
C ILE A 119 -20.77 22.75 8.23
N THR A 120 -21.08 23.60 9.22
CA THR A 120 -21.07 25.08 9.13
C THR A 120 -22.09 25.65 8.15
N LEU A 121 -23.18 24.92 7.90
CA LEU A 121 -24.27 25.33 6.99
C LEU A 121 -25.21 26.34 7.65
N GLY A 122 -25.61 26.07 8.91
CA GLY A 122 -26.30 27.02 9.78
C GLY A 122 -27.54 27.70 9.20
N TYR A 123 -28.54 26.95 8.71
CA TYR A 123 -29.77 27.50 8.12
C TYR A 123 -30.53 28.47 9.05
N GLY A 124 -30.37 28.35 10.36
CA GLY A 124 -30.93 29.27 11.36
C GLY A 124 -32.40 29.00 11.75
N ASP A 125 -33.02 27.99 11.13
CA ASP A 125 -34.36 27.48 11.44
C ASP A 125 -34.40 26.73 12.78
N VAL A 126 -33.30 26.08 13.17
CA VAL A 126 -33.11 25.50 14.50
C VAL A 126 -31.91 26.16 15.17
N SER A 127 -32.08 26.70 16.37
CA SER A 127 -31.00 27.41 17.09
C SER A 127 -31.10 27.33 18.61
N PRO A 128 -29.97 27.34 19.34
CA PRO A 128 -29.97 27.32 20.81
C PRO A 128 -30.45 28.66 21.40
N LEU A 129 -31.37 28.57 22.36
CA LEU A 129 -31.91 29.74 23.06
C LEU A 129 -31.02 30.22 24.21
N THR A 130 -30.13 29.37 24.71
CA THR A 130 -29.25 29.66 25.86
C THR A 130 -27.83 29.99 25.42
N ASN A 131 -27.13 30.82 26.21
CA ASN A 131 -25.72 31.14 25.96
C ASN A 131 -24.83 29.89 26.00
N ALA A 132 -25.09 28.97 26.92
CA ALA A 132 -24.35 27.71 27.00
C ALA A 132 -24.52 26.85 25.73
N GLY A 133 -25.74 26.79 25.18
CA GLY A 133 -26.01 26.11 23.92
C GLY A 133 -25.32 26.77 22.73
N ARG A 134 -25.28 28.12 22.68
CA ARG A 134 -24.56 28.86 21.64
C ARG A 134 -23.06 28.57 21.66
N VAL A 135 -22.43 28.65 22.84
CA VAL A 135 -21.00 28.33 22.98
C VAL A 135 -20.70 26.89 22.56
N LEU A 136 -21.59 25.94 22.88
CA LEU A 136 -21.41 24.55 22.45
C LEU A 136 -21.51 24.41 20.93
N CYS A 137 -22.45 25.10 20.27
CA CYS A 137 -22.53 25.15 18.81
C CYS A 137 -21.30 25.84 18.19
N ASP A 138 -20.76 26.89 18.80
CA ASP A 138 -19.54 27.57 18.32
C ASP A 138 -18.33 26.62 18.39
N ILE A 139 -18.21 25.87 19.48
CA ILE A 139 -17.18 24.82 19.63
C ILE A 139 -17.36 23.73 18.57
N GLU A 140 -18.60 23.26 18.38
CA GLU A 140 -18.93 22.24 17.38
C GLU A 140 -18.56 22.69 15.96
N ALA A 141 -18.90 23.93 15.59
CA ALA A 141 -18.53 24.53 14.31
C ALA A 141 -17.00 24.64 14.17
N GLY A 142 -16.30 25.05 15.23
CA GLY A 142 -14.83 25.10 15.25
C GLY A 142 -14.19 23.72 15.07
N VAL A 143 -14.74 22.68 15.70
CA VAL A 143 -14.28 21.29 15.55
C VAL A 143 -14.56 20.79 14.13
N GLY A 144 -15.75 21.03 13.58
CA GLY A 144 -16.10 20.65 12.21
C GLY A 144 -15.20 21.32 11.16
N PHE A 145 -14.95 22.62 11.31
CA PHE A 145 -14.02 23.36 10.45
C PHE A 145 -12.57 22.86 10.58
N GLY A 146 -12.10 22.63 11.81
CA GLY A 146 -10.77 22.06 12.07
C GLY A 146 -10.61 20.67 11.47
N PHE A 147 -11.64 19.83 11.56
CA PHE A 147 -11.67 18.49 10.96
C PHE A 147 -11.56 18.57 9.43
N LEU A 148 -12.33 19.44 8.78
CA LEU A 148 -12.24 19.66 7.34
C LEU A 148 -10.84 20.15 6.92
N ALA A 149 -10.26 21.10 7.67
CA ALA A 149 -8.93 21.61 7.40
C ALA A 149 -7.86 20.51 7.47
N ILE A 150 -7.94 19.61 8.46
CA ILE A 150 -7.03 18.46 8.57
C ILE A 150 -7.20 17.50 7.40
N ILE A 151 -8.43 17.18 6.97
CA ILE A 151 -8.67 16.32 5.81
C ILE A 151 -8.03 16.90 4.55
N VAL A 152 -8.26 18.20 4.30
CA VAL A 152 -7.70 18.91 3.14
C VAL A 152 -6.18 18.93 3.18
N ALA A 153 -5.57 19.05 4.36
CA ALA A 153 -4.12 19.00 4.53
C ALA A 153 -3.54 17.57 4.40
N TYR A 154 -4.30 16.55 4.81
CA TYR A 154 -3.83 15.16 4.84
C TYR A 154 -3.81 14.50 3.46
N LEU A 155 -4.85 14.72 2.63
CA LEU A 155 -4.96 14.07 1.32
C LEU A 155 -3.74 14.33 0.40
N PRO A 156 -3.22 15.56 0.23
CA PRO A 156 -2.03 15.81 -0.58
C PRO A 156 -0.79 15.07 -0.07
N VAL A 157 -0.62 14.95 1.25
CA VAL A 157 0.52 14.22 1.86
C VAL A 157 0.43 12.73 1.52
N LEU A 158 -0.76 12.15 1.63
CA LEU A 158 -1.01 10.74 1.28
C LEU A 158 -0.77 10.47 -0.21
N TYR A 159 -1.33 11.30 -1.09
CA TYR A 159 -1.13 11.16 -2.54
C TYR A 159 0.32 11.41 -2.96
N GLY A 160 1.03 12.32 -2.28
CA GLY A 160 2.46 12.53 -2.46
C GLY A 160 3.29 11.29 -2.11
N ALA A 161 2.98 10.64 -0.99
CA ALA A 161 3.63 9.38 -0.59
C ALA A 161 3.34 8.24 -1.58
N PHE A 162 2.08 8.11 -2.02
CA PHE A 162 1.69 7.15 -3.06
C PHE A 162 2.44 7.41 -4.37
N SER A 163 2.48 8.65 -4.85
CA SER A 163 3.16 9.02 -6.11
C SER A 163 4.65 8.69 -6.07
N LYS A 164 5.35 9.05 -4.97
CA LYS A 164 6.77 8.71 -4.79
C LYS A 164 7.04 7.21 -4.87
N ARG A 165 6.19 6.39 -4.25
CA ARG A 165 6.30 4.92 -4.31
C ARG A 165 6.22 4.40 -5.74
N GLU A 166 5.33 4.94 -6.56
CA GLU A 166 5.04 4.42 -7.90
C GLU A 166 6.12 4.73 -8.93
N VAL A 167 6.95 5.76 -8.74
CA VAL A 167 7.99 6.16 -9.71
C VAL A 167 8.98 5.02 -9.99
N LEU A 168 9.55 4.42 -8.94
CA LEU A 168 10.52 3.33 -9.12
C LEU A 168 9.87 2.01 -9.55
N ILE A 169 8.61 1.78 -9.18
CA ILE A 169 7.82 0.65 -9.69
C ILE A 169 7.67 0.79 -11.22
N ALA A 170 7.30 1.96 -11.72
CA ALA A 170 7.17 2.19 -13.17
C ALA A 170 8.49 1.89 -13.92
N LEU A 171 9.62 2.30 -13.34
CA LEU A 171 10.95 2.03 -13.91
C LEU A 171 11.35 0.55 -13.86
N LEU A 172 10.72 -0.26 -12.99
CA LEU A 172 11.00 -1.68 -12.87
C LEU A 172 10.52 -2.47 -14.09
N ASP A 173 9.50 -2.01 -14.82
CA ASP A 173 8.93 -2.68 -15.99
C ASP A 173 9.98 -3.01 -17.06
N ALA A 174 10.72 -1.99 -17.49
CA ALA A 174 11.78 -2.15 -18.47
C ALA A 174 12.98 -2.98 -17.95
N ARG A 175 13.08 -3.19 -16.64
CA ARG A 175 14.21 -3.88 -16.00
C ARG A 175 13.91 -5.32 -15.61
N ALA A 176 12.68 -5.64 -15.23
CA ALA A 176 12.33 -6.91 -14.59
C ALA A 176 11.10 -7.60 -15.20
N SER A 177 10.59 -7.12 -16.34
CA SER A 177 9.34 -7.55 -16.99
C SER A 177 8.05 -7.15 -16.27
N SER A 178 6.89 -7.41 -16.90
CA SER A 178 5.55 -7.25 -16.31
C SER A 178 4.72 -8.53 -16.46
N PRO A 179 4.47 -9.31 -15.40
CA PRO A 179 4.86 -9.06 -14.00
C PRO A 179 6.37 -9.06 -13.76
N PRO A 180 6.86 -8.38 -12.71
CA PRO A 180 8.29 -8.35 -12.41
C PRO A 180 8.78 -9.73 -11.95
N SER A 181 9.96 -10.14 -12.39
CA SER A 181 10.61 -11.39 -12.03
C SER A 181 12.12 -11.20 -11.82
N ALA A 182 12.69 -11.92 -10.85
CA ALA A 182 14.13 -11.85 -10.59
C ALA A 182 14.95 -12.38 -11.77
N GLY A 183 14.45 -13.42 -12.46
CA GLY A 183 15.07 -13.98 -13.64
C GLY A 183 15.21 -12.96 -14.77
N ALA A 184 14.15 -12.23 -15.13
CA ALA A 184 14.24 -11.19 -16.15
C ALA A 184 15.22 -10.08 -15.76
N LEU A 185 15.21 -9.66 -14.49
CA LEU A 185 16.11 -8.62 -14.01
C LEU A 185 17.58 -9.06 -14.12
N LEU A 186 17.89 -10.25 -13.63
CA LEU A 186 19.23 -10.82 -13.70
C LEU A 186 19.68 -11.04 -15.15
N GLN A 187 18.78 -11.52 -16.02
CA GLN A 187 19.05 -11.74 -17.44
C GLN A 187 19.34 -10.44 -18.20
N ARG A 188 18.51 -9.41 -18.00
CA ARG A 188 18.70 -8.11 -18.67
C ARG A 188 19.99 -7.45 -18.19
N TYR A 189 20.29 -7.53 -16.90
CA TYR A 189 21.55 -7.05 -16.36
C TYR A 189 22.76 -7.82 -16.93
N ALA A 190 22.66 -9.15 -17.00
CA ALA A 190 23.68 -10.01 -17.60
C ALA A 190 23.95 -9.67 -19.08
N GLY A 191 22.89 -9.37 -19.84
CA GLY A 191 23.00 -8.88 -21.22
C GLY A 191 23.78 -7.56 -21.33
N CYS A 192 23.56 -6.63 -20.39
CA CYS A 192 24.29 -5.35 -20.34
C CYS A 192 25.76 -5.51 -19.93
N MET A 193 26.08 -6.47 -19.04
CA MET A 193 27.46 -6.80 -18.73
C MET A 193 28.26 -7.21 -19.96
N SER A 194 27.62 -7.96 -20.86
CA SER A 194 28.23 -8.43 -22.11
C SER A 194 28.44 -7.31 -23.14
N CYS A 195 27.73 -6.17 -23.04
CA CYS A 195 27.87 -5.03 -23.97
C CYS A 195 28.83 -3.93 -23.48
N GLY A 196 29.36 -4.03 -22.26
CA GLY A 196 30.32 -3.08 -21.70
C GLY A 196 29.71 -1.82 -21.04
N ASP A 197 28.38 -1.76 -20.90
CA ASP A 197 27.64 -0.65 -20.29
C ASP A 197 27.31 -0.97 -18.81
N VAL A 198 28.35 -1.25 -18.02
CA VAL A 198 28.22 -1.89 -16.69
C VAL A 198 28.22 -0.90 -15.52
N THR A 199 27.57 0.24 -15.68
CA THR A 199 27.59 1.28 -14.63
C THR A 199 26.41 1.24 -13.65
N ASP A 200 25.36 0.43 -13.84
CA ASP A 200 24.08 0.73 -13.19
C ASP A 200 23.57 -0.25 -12.09
N LEU A 201 24.09 -1.48 -11.91
CA LEU A 201 23.50 -2.37 -10.87
C LEU A 201 23.74 -1.90 -9.42
N PRO A 202 24.95 -1.45 -9.02
CA PRO A 202 25.14 -0.90 -7.68
C PRO A 202 24.25 0.31 -7.41
N GLU A 203 24.09 1.20 -8.39
CA GLU A 203 23.23 2.39 -8.29
C GLU A 203 21.76 2.00 -8.23
N PHE A 204 21.30 1.12 -9.11
CA PHE A 204 19.98 0.52 -9.07
C PHE A 204 19.66 -0.08 -7.70
N LEU A 205 20.53 -0.95 -7.17
CA LEU A 205 20.31 -1.59 -5.86
C LEU A 205 20.26 -0.55 -4.73
N ARG A 206 21.07 0.51 -4.82
CA ARG A 206 21.07 1.61 -3.84
C ARG A 206 19.80 2.45 -3.89
N ASP A 207 19.25 2.70 -5.07
CA ASP A 207 17.99 3.41 -5.20
C ASP A 207 16.81 2.56 -4.72
N TRP A 208 16.85 1.24 -4.94
CA TRP A 208 15.87 0.33 -4.36
C TRP A 208 16.03 0.14 -2.84
N GLU A 209 17.25 0.27 -2.30
CA GLU A 209 17.45 0.33 -0.84
C GLU A 209 16.71 1.53 -0.24
N LYS A 210 16.91 2.73 -0.83
CA LYS A 210 16.19 3.95 -0.42
C LYS A 210 14.69 3.78 -0.59
N TRP A 211 14.23 3.22 -1.71
CA TRP A 211 12.82 2.97 -1.95
C TRP A 211 12.21 2.03 -0.90
N CYS A 212 12.93 0.98 -0.48
CA CYS A 212 12.46 0.09 0.59
C CYS A 212 12.34 0.83 1.93
N ALA A 213 13.27 1.74 2.24
CA ALA A 213 13.19 2.58 3.43
C ALA A 213 12.01 3.56 3.38
N GLU A 214 11.79 4.21 2.24
CA GLU A 214 10.65 5.11 2.01
C GLU A 214 9.31 4.35 2.02
N LEU A 215 9.28 3.14 1.46
CA LEU A 215 8.12 2.25 1.50
C LEU A 215 7.77 1.91 2.94
N LEU A 216 8.74 1.46 3.74
CA LEU A 216 8.52 1.16 5.15
C LEU A 216 8.00 2.39 5.90
N GLU A 217 8.73 3.51 5.83
CA GLU A 217 8.37 4.75 6.55
C GLU A 217 6.96 5.25 6.19
N SER A 218 6.63 5.25 4.89
CA SER A 218 5.32 5.70 4.42
C SER A 218 4.18 4.77 4.86
N HIS A 219 4.39 3.46 4.88
CA HIS A 219 3.34 2.49 5.22
C HIS A 219 3.19 2.31 6.74
N LEU A 220 4.23 2.61 7.53
CA LEU A 220 4.10 2.76 8.99
C LEU A 220 3.38 4.05 9.36
N SER A 221 3.72 5.16 8.69
CA SER A 221 3.07 6.46 8.91
C SER A 221 1.62 6.48 8.42
N TYR A 222 1.35 5.84 7.28
CA TYR A 222 0.05 5.80 6.63
C TYR A 222 -0.34 4.36 6.24
N PRO A 223 -0.79 3.53 7.19
CA PRO A 223 -1.11 2.11 6.95
C PRO A 223 -2.13 1.86 5.83
N VAL A 224 -3.00 2.83 5.55
CA VAL A 224 -3.97 2.76 4.45
C VAL A 224 -3.28 2.58 3.08
N LEU A 225 -2.04 3.04 2.90
CA LEU A 225 -1.27 2.91 1.66
C LEU A 225 -1.02 1.44 1.27
N MET A 226 -1.03 0.50 2.22
CA MET A 226 -0.91 -0.93 1.90
C MET A 226 -2.02 -1.40 0.95
N PHE A 227 -3.20 -0.81 1.05
CA PHE A 227 -4.36 -1.16 0.23
C PHE A 227 -4.44 -0.37 -1.08
N TYR A 228 -3.60 0.66 -1.25
CA TYR A 228 -3.51 1.36 -2.52
C TYR A 228 -2.76 0.49 -3.54
N ARG A 229 -3.49 -0.03 -4.52
CA ARG A 229 -2.91 -0.77 -5.64
C ARG A 229 -2.12 0.15 -6.55
N SER A 230 -1.06 -0.38 -7.14
CA SER A 230 -0.25 0.34 -8.13
C SER A 230 -1.06 0.61 -9.40
N GLN A 231 -0.77 1.73 -10.07
CA GLN A 231 -1.52 2.16 -11.27
C GLN A 231 -1.13 1.38 -12.53
N HIS A 232 0.03 0.72 -12.50
CA HIS A 232 0.57 -0.01 -13.63
C HIS A 232 0.01 -1.45 -13.62
N GLU A 233 -0.57 -1.88 -14.74
CA GLU A 233 -1.11 -3.22 -14.90
C GLU A 233 -0.03 -4.27 -14.57
N ARG A 234 -0.38 -5.35 -13.86
CA ARG A 234 0.57 -6.44 -13.52
C ARG A 234 1.81 -6.07 -12.69
N GLN A 235 1.91 -4.82 -12.23
CA GLN A 235 2.92 -4.38 -11.28
C GLN A 235 2.27 -4.06 -9.95
N SER A 236 2.96 -4.38 -8.86
CA SER A 236 2.55 -3.97 -7.53
C SER A 236 3.77 -3.68 -6.69
N TRP A 237 3.62 -2.81 -5.68
CA TRP A 237 4.69 -2.56 -4.72
C TRP A 237 5.17 -3.84 -4.03
N LEU A 238 4.27 -4.79 -3.77
CA LEU A 238 4.62 -6.08 -3.16
C LEU A 238 5.40 -6.96 -4.15
N SER A 239 5.00 -6.96 -5.43
CA SER A 239 5.72 -7.70 -6.47
C SER A 239 7.11 -7.11 -6.72
N ALA A 240 7.24 -5.78 -6.70
CA ALA A 240 8.52 -5.09 -6.80
C ALA A 240 9.43 -5.44 -5.61
N LEU A 241 8.92 -5.31 -4.38
CA LEU A 241 9.66 -5.67 -3.16
C LEU A 241 10.13 -7.13 -3.18
N THR A 242 9.26 -8.05 -3.60
CA THR A 242 9.58 -9.48 -3.70
C THR A 242 10.64 -9.74 -4.77
N THR A 243 10.51 -9.13 -5.95
CA THR A 243 11.48 -9.28 -7.04
C THR A 243 12.86 -8.78 -6.62
N LEU A 244 12.93 -7.70 -5.86
CA LEU A 244 14.17 -7.15 -5.30
C LEU A 244 14.79 -8.09 -4.26
N LEU A 245 13.98 -8.66 -3.37
CA LEU A 245 14.44 -9.68 -2.40
C LEU A 245 15.01 -10.91 -3.09
N ASP A 246 14.27 -11.46 -4.06
CA ASP A 246 14.68 -12.62 -4.87
C ASP A 246 15.99 -12.33 -5.62
N THR A 247 16.09 -11.17 -6.27
CA THR A 247 17.29 -10.71 -7.00
C THR A 247 18.49 -10.59 -6.06
N CYS A 248 18.33 -9.92 -4.92
CA CYS A 248 19.43 -9.75 -3.97
C CYS A 248 19.86 -11.09 -3.37
N ALA A 249 18.90 -11.98 -3.06
CA ALA A 249 19.19 -13.31 -2.55
C ALA A 249 20.04 -14.12 -3.54
N PHE A 250 19.69 -14.09 -4.83
CA PHE A 250 20.48 -14.73 -5.88
C PHE A 250 21.88 -14.14 -6.02
N ILE A 251 22.00 -12.80 -6.03
CA ILE A 251 23.31 -12.13 -6.12
C ILE A 251 24.21 -12.54 -4.94
N ILE A 252 23.67 -12.52 -3.72
CA ILE A 252 24.43 -12.85 -2.50
C ILE A 252 24.88 -14.31 -2.48
N ALA A 253 24.04 -15.23 -2.95
CA ALA A 253 24.31 -16.66 -2.92
C ALA A 253 25.20 -17.13 -4.08
N SER A 254 24.97 -16.61 -5.28
CA SER A 254 25.49 -17.19 -6.51
C SER A 254 26.39 -16.27 -7.34
N MET A 255 26.43 -14.95 -7.11
CA MET A 255 27.19 -14.02 -7.97
C MET A 255 28.31 -13.27 -7.24
N PRO A 256 29.46 -13.92 -6.95
CA PRO A 256 30.55 -13.27 -6.20
C PRO A 256 31.21 -12.09 -6.93
N GLN A 257 31.08 -12.02 -8.26
CA GLN A 257 31.61 -10.93 -9.09
C GLN A 257 30.65 -9.72 -9.19
N ALA A 258 29.42 -9.86 -8.70
CA ALA A 258 28.43 -8.78 -8.67
C ALA A 258 28.64 -7.89 -7.41
N PRO A 259 27.95 -6.73 -7.29
CA PRO A 259 28.06 -5.87 -6.10
C PRO A 259 27.38 -6.49 -4.85
N VAL A 260 27.98 -7.55 -4.31
CA VAL A 260 27.43 -8.35 -3.19
C VAL A 260 27.17 -7.49 -1.94
N TRP A 261 28.05 -6.53 -1.63
CA TRP A 261 27.86 -5.67 -0.47
C TRP A 261 26.59 -4.82 -0.58
N GLN A 262 26.38 -4.17 -1.72
CA GLN A 262 25.18 -3.38 -1.95
C GLN A 262 23.93 -4.27 -1.95
N ALA A 263 23.99 -5.45 -2.57
CA ALA A 263 22.90 -6.43 -2.52
C ALA A 263 22.54 -6.85 -1.09
N ARG A 264 23.51 -6.99 -0.18
CA ARG A 264 23.27 -7.27 1.25
C ARG A 264 22.53 -6.12 1.95
N LEU A 265 22.90 -4.87 1.68
CA LEU A 265 22.24 -3.69 2.25
C LEU A 265 20.79 -3.58 1.76
N THR A 266 20.59 -3.68 0.44
CA THR A 266 19.27 -3.66 -0.18
C THR A 266 18.41 -4.82 0.32
N PHE A 267 18.95 -6.04 0.40
CA PHE A 267 18.25 -7.20 0.96
C PHE A 267 17.85 -6.97 2.43
N ALA A 268 18.76 -6.44 3.25
CA ALA A 268 18.48 -6.19 4.66
C ALA A 268 17.33 -5.18 4.82
N MET A 269 17.33 -4.09 4.06
CA MET A 269 16.27 -3.08 4.10
C MET A 269 14.95 -3.60 3.53
N ALA A 270 14.97 -4.29 2.37
CA ALA A 270 13.78 -4.89 1.78
C ALA A 270 13.14 -5.94 2.69
N ARG A 271 13.96 -6.77 3.35
CA ARG A 271 13.50 -7.77 4.31
C ARG A 271 12.89 -7.10 5.54
N HIS A 272 13.54 -6.07 6.07
CA HIS A 272 13.00 -5.28 7.18
C HIS A 272 11.63 -4.70 6.81
N ALA A 273 11.49 -4.12 5.63
CA ALA A 273 10.20 -3.64 5.14
C ALA A 273 9.15 -4.77 5.05
N ALA A 274 9.49 -5.92 4.47
CA ALA A 274 8.57 -7.05 4.35
C ALA A 274 8.08 -7.56 5.72
N ILE A 275 8.98 -7.68 6.69
CA ILE A 275 8.68 -8.18 8.04
C ILE A 275 7.79 -7.18 8.79
N ASP A 276 8.20 -5.92 8.88
CA ASP A 276 7.50 -4.93 9.70
C ASP A 276 6.10 -4.63 9.17
N LEU A 277 5.91 -4.68 7.85
CA LEU A 277 4.58 -4.52 7.26
C LEU A 277 3.63 -5.68 7.58
N THR A 278 4.13 -6.86 7.96
CA THR A 278 3.26 -7.93 8.47
C THR A 278 2.71 -7.64 9.87
N LEU A 279 3.42 -6.83 10.67
CA LEU A 279 3.02 -6.52 12.04
C LEU A 279 1.69 -5.78 12.10
N VAL A 280 1.32 -5.06 11.03
CA VAL A 280 0.01 -4.38 10.95
C VAL A 280 -1.16 -5.36 11.00
N PHE A 281 -0.96 -6.62 10.64
CA PHE A 281 -2.00 -7.65 10.71
C PHE A 281 -2.07 -8.37 12.06
N GLU A 282 -1.14 -8.11 12.99
CA GLU A 282 -1.08 -8.74 14.33
C GLU A 282 -1.08 -10.28 14.33
N GLU A 283 -0.67 -10.89 13.21
CA GLU A 283 -0.66 -12.34 13.03
C GLU A 283 0.72 -12.80 12.60
N LYS A 284 1.16 -13.95 13.13
CA LYS A 284 2.40 -14.57 12.71
C LYS A 284 2.23 -15.20 11.33
N PRO A 285 3.09 -14.89 10.34
CA PRO A 285 3.03 -15.53 9.03
C PRO A 285 3.13 -17.06 9.16
N PRO A 286 2.23 -17.82 8.50
CA PRO A 286 2.32 -19.27 8.46
C PRO A 286 3.53 -19.72 7.63
N ALA A 287 3.88 -21.00 7.76
CA ALA A 287 4.85 -21.60 6.87
C ALA A 287 4.35 -21.52 5.40
N PRO A 288 5.25 -21.30 4.42
CA PRO A 288 4.87 -21.29 3.00
C PRO A 288 4.11 -22.57 2.62
N THR A 289 3.02 -22.42 1.87
CA THR A 289 2.20 -23.55 1.42
C THR A 289 2.78 -24.24 0.18
N TYR A 290 3.69 -23.56 -0.54
CA TYR A 290 4.38 -24.07 -1.72
C TYR A 290 5.78 -23.46 -1.83
N ASP A 291 6.66 -24.14 -2.56
CA ASP A 291 7.99 -23.65 -2.91
C ASP A 291 7.91 -22.71 -4.12
N ARG A 292 8.33 -21.45 -3.98
CA ARG A 292 8.33 -20.45 -5.06
C ARG A 292 9.42 -20.68 -6.11
N LEU A 293 10.45 -21.47 -5.79
CA LEU A 293 11.55 -21.80 -6.70
C LEU A 293 11.91 -23.28 -6.51
N PRO A 294 11.06 -24.20 -7.01
CA PRO A 294 11.35 -25.62 -6.99
C PRO A 294 12.63 -25.91 -7.80
N PRO A 295 13.30 -27.06 -7.58
CA PRO A 295 14.56 -27.39 -8.25
C PRO A 295 14.51 -27.30 -9.79
N GLU A 296 13.36 -27.64 -10.38
CA GLU A 296 13.14 -27.53 -11.84
C GLU A 296 13.19 -26.07 -12.33
N ASP A 297 12.60 -25.14 -11.59
CA ASP A 297 12.58 -23.73 -11.94
C ASP A 297 13.91 -23.05 -11.59
N LEU A 298 14.62 -23.52 -10.55
CA LEU A 298 16.00 -23.14 -10.29
C LEU A 298 16.90 -23.50 -11.48
N ALA A 299 16.78 -24.73 -12.01
CA ALA A 299 17.55 -25.15 -13.17
C ALA A 299 17.29 -24.28 -14.42
N LYS A 300 16.02 -23.89 -14.65
CA LYS A 300 15.64 -22.96 -15.72
C LYS A 300 16.20 -21.56 -15.48
N LEU A 301 16.16 -21.06 -14.25
CA LEU A 301 16.71 -19.75 -13.88
C LEU A 301 18.22 -19.70 -14.13
N GLN A 302 18.93 -20.73 -13.68
CA GLN A 302 20.37 -20.88 -13.92
C GLN A 302 20.66 -20.95 -15.43
N GLN A 303 19.91 -21.73 -16.21
CA GLN A 303 20.06 -21.77 -17.66
C GLN A 303 19.87 -20.39 -18.30
N LEU A 304 18.83 -19.66 -17.92
CA LEU A 304 18.51 -18.33 -18.42
C LEU A 304 19.63 -17.30 -18.13
N ILE A 305 20.32 -17.43 -16.99
CA ILE A 305 21.46 -16.57 -16.64
C ILE A 305 22.74 -17.03 -17.36
N ARG A 306 22.96 -18.34 -17.55
CA ARG A 306 24.07 -18.89 -18.36
C ARG A 306 24.00 -18.37 -19.79
N ASP A 307 22.82 -18.41 -20.40
CA ASP A 307 22.59 -17.95 -21.78
C ASP A 307 22.84 -16.44 -21.94
N ALA A 308 22.67 -15.66 -20.86
CA ALA A 308 22.99 -14.24 -20.82
C ALA A 308 24.48 -13.93 -20.58
N GLY A 309 25.33 -14.95 -20.36
CA GLY A 309 26.79 -14.83 -20.35
C GLY A 309 27.41 -14.33 -19.04
N THR A 310 26.68 -14.32 -17.92
CA THR A 310 27.24 -13.87 -16.63
C THR A 310 27.78 -15.04 -15.79
N PRO A 311 28.98 -14.94 -15.20
CA PRO A 311 29.51 -15.95 -14.29
C PRO A 311 28.72 -16.01 -12.98
N PHE A 312 28.30 -17.20 -12.56
CA PHE A 312 27.70 -17.46 -11.26
C PHE A 312 28.05 -18.86 -10.74
N SER A 313 27.88 -19.09 -9.44
CA SER A 313 28.13 -20.36 -8.76
C SER A 313 26.86 -21.21 -8.73
N GLU A 314 27.01 -22.46 -9.14
CA GLU A 314 25.97 -23.49 -9.19
C GLU A 314 26.20 -24.62 -8.19
N GLN A 315 27.22 -24.45 -7.34
CA GLN A 315 27.58 -25.44 -6.34
C GLN A 315 26.46 -25.63 -5.32
N ASP A 316 26.36 -26.82 -4.75
CA ASP A 316 25.36 -27.15 -3.74
C ASP A 316 25.37 -26.16 -2.56
N GLU A 317 26.55 -25.62 -2.20
CA GLU A 317 26.69 -24.58 -1.17
C GLU A 317 25.97 -23.27 -1.55
N ALA A 318 26.05 -22.84 -2.81
CA ALA A 318 25.35 -21.64 -3.29
C ALA A 318 23.83 -21.87 -3.29
N VAL A 319 23.37 -23.05 -3.68
CA VAL A 319 21.95 -23.42 -3.64
C VAL A 319 21.43 -23.48 -2.21
N ALA A 320 22.18 -24.08 -1.29
CA ALA A 320 21.84 -24.10 0.14
C ALA A 320 21.75 -22.67 0.69
N ARG A 321 22.72 -21.81 0.36
CA ARG A 321 22.74 -20.41 0.79
C ARG A 321 21.55 -19.61 0.23
N LEU A 322 21.15 -19.85 -1.02
CA LEU A 322 19.97 -19.23 -1.60
C LEU A 322 18.69 -19.62 -0.83
N ASN A 323 18.54 -20.90 -0.49
CA ASN A 323 17.40 -21.39 0.28
C ASN A 323 17.35 -20.80 1.70
N GLU A 324 18.51 -20.66 2.37
CA GLU A 324 18.60 -19.97 3.65
C GLU A 324 18.12 -18.52 3.57
N LEU A 325 18.53 -17.78 2.54
CA LEU A 325 18.12 -16.39 2.34
C LEU A 325 16.62 -16.28 2.05
N ARG A 326 16.08 -17.17 1.21
CA ARG A 326 14.65 -17.25 0.89
C ARG A 326 13.78 -17.48 2.13
N ALA A 327 14.22 -18.37 3.02
CA ALA A 327 13.53 -18.64 4.28
C ALA A 327 13.41 -17.40 5.19
N LEU A 328 14.26 -16.37 5.02
CA LEU A 328 14.22 -15.15 5.83
C LEU A 328 13.11 -14.17 5.43
N TYR A 329 12.53 -14.28 4.22
CA TYR A 329 11.54 -13.31 3.72
C TYR A 329 10.31 -13.91 3.05
N GLU A 330 10.39 -15.10 2.43
CA GLU A 330 9.27 -15.70 1.68
C GLU A 330 7.98 -15.86 2.49
N PRO A 331 8.00 -16.30 3.78
CA PRO A 331 6.78 -16.38 4.58
C PRO A 331 6.06 -15.04 4.72
N TYR A 332 6.81 -13.94 4.82
CA TYR A 332 6.26 -12.60 5.03
C TYR A 332 5.63 -12.05 3.75
N VAL A 333 6.32 -12.14 2.61
CA VAL A 333 5.76 -11.66 1.32
C VAL A 333 4.56 -12.48 0.87
N LEU A 334 4.56 -13.80 1.12
CA LEU A 334 3.40 -14.68 0.84
C LEU A 334 2.21 -14.32 1.73
N PHE A 335 2.45 -14.09 3.02
CA PHE A 335 1.42 -13.65 3.95
C PHE A 335 0.82 -12.29 3.54
N LEU A 336 1.65 -11.31 3.19
CA LEU A 336 1.19 -10.02 2.66
C LEU A 336 0.36 -10.20 1.38
N GLY A 337 0.80 -11.05 0.46
CA GLY A 337 0.09 -11.33 -0.79
C GLY A 337 -1.31 -11.89 -0.53
N GLU A 338 -1.43 -12.86 0.38
CA GLU A 338 -2.72 -13.43 0.76
C GLU A 338 -3.62 -12.40 1.46
N ARG A 339 -3.06 -11.63 2.39
CA ARG A 339 -3.81 -10.63 3.17
C ARG A 339 -4.32 -9.49 2.31
N LEU A 340 -3.49 -8.99 1.40
CA LEU A 340 -3.80 -7.88 0.49
C LEU A 340 -4.46 -8.34 -0.82
N ALA A 341 -4.66 -9.64 -0.99
CA ALA A 341 -5.16 -10.23 -2.23
C ALA A 341 -4.34 -9.79 -3.47
N GLN A 342 -3.02 -9.70 -3.30
CA GLN A 342 -2.05 -9.35 -4.34
C GLN A 342 -1.25 -10.60 -4.73
N ARG A 343 -0.91 -10.73 -6.01
CA ARG A 343 -0.10 -11.85 -6.48
C ARG A 343 1.37 -11.59 -6.18
N VAL A 344 2.00 -12.53 -5.49
CA VAL A 344 3.46 -12.57 -5.35
C VAL A 344 4.05 -13.07 -6.67
N PRO A 345 5.09 -12.41 -7.22
CA PRO A 345 5.64 -12.77 -8.51
C PRO A 345 6.33 -14.13 -8.48
N ASN A 346 6.52 -14.73 -9.64
CA ASN A 346 7.39 -15.90 -9.81
C ASN A 346 8.84 -15.46 -10.03
N TRP A 347 9.78 -16.38 -9.81
CA TRP A 347 11.19 -16.13 -10.07
C TRP A 347 11.50 -16.02 -11.57
N LEU A 348 10.82 -16.81 -12.40
CA LEU A 348 10.98 -16.82 -13.84
C LEU A 348 10.03 -15.82 -14.51
N PRO A 349 10.46 -15.16 -15.60
CA PRO A 349 9.56 -14.34 -16.40
C PRO A 349 8.51 -15.21 -17.12
N ASP A 350 7.36 -14.61 -17.40
CA ASP A 350 6.36 -15.21 -18.28
C ASP A 350 6.65 -14.79 -19.74
N PRO A 351 7.16 -15.70 -20.60
CA PRO A 351 7.51 -15.35 -21.97
C PRO A 351 6.29 -15.06 -22.86
N SER A 352 5.08 -15.41 -22.43
CA SER A 352 3.85 -15.17 -23.19
C SER A 352 3.32 -13.74 -23.04
N VAL A 353 3.93 -12.96 -22.14
CA VAL A 353 3.44 -11.65 -21.75
C VAL A 353 4.45 -10.56 -22.15
N PRO A 354 4.10 -9.64 -23.07
CA PRO A 354 4.94 -8.49 -23.35
C PRO A 354 4.96 -7.53 -22.15
N ASP A 355 6.09 -6.84 -21.98
CA ASP A 355 6.22 -5.79 -20.96
C ASP A 355 5.19 -4.67 -21.22
N ASN A 356 4.75 -3.97 -20.17
CA ASN A 356 3.70 -2.96 -20.36
C ASN A 356 4.17 -1.82 -21.27
N TRP A 357 5.43 -1.41 -21.18
CA TRP A 357 6.01 -0.38 -22.05
C TRP A 357 6.06 -0.79 -23.53
N GLN A 358 6.00 -2.08 -23.84
CA GLN A 358 5.97 -2.61 -25.22
C GLN A 358 4.55 -2.60 -25.81
N THR A 359 3.54 -2.37 -24.97
CA THR A 359 2.14 -2.35 -25.38
C THR A 359 1.56 -0.96 -25.19
N SER A 360 0.85 -0.44 -26.18
CA SER A 360 0.00 0.73 -25.98
C SER A 360 -1.40 0.45 -26.52
N ALA A 361 -2.37 1.28 -26.13
CA ALA A 361 -3.72 1.22 -26.70
C ALA A 361 -3.73 1.38 -28.24
N TRP A 362 -2.63 1.87 -28.82
CA TRP A 362 -2.51 2.23 -30.23
C TRP A 362 -1.42 1.46 -31.00
N ASP A 363 -0.50 0.76 -30.33
CA ASP A 363 0.60 0.00 -30.95
C ASP A 363 0.57 -1.45 -30.47
N LYS A 364 0.43 -2.39 -31.42
CA LYS A 364 0.32 -3.83 -31.15
C LYS A 364 1.51 -4.68 -31.61
N SER A 365 2.55 -4.12 -32.22
CA SER A 365 3.75 -4.89 -32.57
C SER A 365 4.90 -4.03 -33.10
N ASP A 366 6.12 -4.49 -32.79
CA ASP A 366 7.46 -4.08 -33.21
C ASP A 366 8.11 -2.90 -32.45
N HIS A 367 8.67 -3.15 -31.25
CA HIS A 367 9.51 -2.13 -30.59
C HIS A 367 10.86 -2.59 -30.00
N PHE A 368 11.86 -1.79 -30.37
CA PHE A 368 13.26 -1.63 -29.95
C PHE A 368 14.23 -2.83 -29.95
N PHE A 369 14.06 -3.85 -29.10
CA PHE A 369 15.13 -4.85 -28.88
C PHE A 369 15.29 -5.87 -30.02
N GLU A 370 14.22 -6.31 -30.67
CA GLU A 370 14.32 -7.21 -31.83
C GLU A 370 14.97 -6.50 -33.03
N SER A 371 14.74 -5.20 -33.19
CA SER A 371 15.26 -4.43 -34.31
C SER A 371 16.79 -4.31 -34.28
N GLU A 372 17.42 -4.35 -33.10
CA GLU A 372 18.86 -4.19 -32.96
C GLU A 372 19.61 -5.51 -33.22
N ALA A 373 19.07 -6.64 -32.75
CA ALA A 373 19.60 -7.97 -33.07
C ALA A 373 19.49 -8.27 -34.57
N LEU A 374 18.35 -7.93 -35.20
CA LEU A 374 18.15 -8.04 -36.66
C LEU A 374 19.01 -7.04 -37.45
N ARG A 375 19.22 -5.81 -36.96
CA ARG A 375 20.17 -4.87 -37.57
C ARG A 375 21.60 -5.36 -37.48
N ARG A 376 22.03 -5.94 -36.36
CA ARG A 376 23.38 -6.50 -36.19
C ARG A 376 23.59 -7.76 -37.03
N SER A 377 22.58 -8.61 -37.22
CA SER A 377 22.69 -9.77 -38.14
C SER A 377 22.75 -9.35 -39.60
N ASN A 378 22.03 -8.29 -39.98
CA ASN A 378 22.04 -7.75 -41.35
C ASN A 378 23.29 -6.91 -41.66
N ALA A 379 23.88 -6.25 -40.67
CA ALA A 379 25.16 -5.55 -40.81
C ALA A 379 26.37 -6.50 -40.90
N ARG A 380 26.28 -7.74 -40.37
CA ARG A 380 27.30 -8.79 -40.57
C ARG A 380 27.15 -9.56 -41.89
N ARG A 381 26.05 -9.34 -42.63
CA ARG A 381 25.77 -9.97 -43.93
C ARG A 381 25.99 -9.02 -45.12
N ARG A 382 26.45 -7.79 -44.88
CA ARG A 382 26.97 -6.86 -45.89
C ARG A 382 28.45 -6.65 -45.60
#